data_AF-A0A0R3QZV0-F1
#
_entry.id   AF-A0A0R3QZV0-F1
#
_cell.length_a   1.000
_cell.length_b   1.000
_cell.length_c   1.000
_cell.angle_alpha   90.00
_cell.angle_beta   90.00
_cell.angle_gamma   90.00
#
_symmetry.space_group_name_H-M   'P 1'
#
loop_
_entity.id
_entity.type
_entity.pdbx_description
1 polymer ?
#
loop_
_entity_poly.entity_id
_entity_poly.type
_entity_poly.pdbx_seq_one_letter_code
_entity_poly.pdbx_strand_id
1 'polypeptide(L)'
;MRNIAVISSQFGYFIGTYPTQTIGVALILCFSILITFVFHPPIIETDIRHGFVHRNSRAVLEFQRFAEFYNSSWMDIEMMVVLIKPKYSNDKVLQITPQLCDQIKQLELHIQSFEVPNSVKPIKYNEFRVPGGNLNYFFDAFKFGYDLLTRQNKTDGSVVLTYPQGSIFGHHVSLASHFFGVKLVENYTEKGLPTAMESAATISLFFMVKADGILQKYRLRHWQLALNELSETGNYSDLFVFYIYGDQVGSIP
;
A
#
# COMPACT_ATOMS: atom_id res chain seq x y z
N MET A 1 41.68 -35.34 -19.59
CA MET A 1 40.55 -35.95 -20.33
C MET A 1 40.49 -37.47 -20.18
N ARG A 2 41.58 -38.23 -20.36
CA ARG A 2 41.58 -39.71 -20.27
C ARG A 2 41.05 -40.29 -18.94
N ASN A 3 41.35 -39.64 -17.81
CA ASN A 3 40.87 -40.11 -16.48
C ASN A 3 39.37 -39.94 -16.27
N ILE A 4 38.75 -38.89 -16.85
CA ILE A 4 37.31 -38.65 -16.73
C ILE A 4 36.56 -39.75 -17.52
N ALA A 5 37.04 -40.10 -18.71
CA ALA A 5 36.44 -41.16 -19.52
C ALA A 5 36.50 -42.53 -18.83
N VAL A 6 37.61 -42.85 -18.16
CA VAL A 6 37.75 -44.11 -17.40
C VAL A 6 36.77 -44.13 -16.23
N ILE A 7 36.67 -43.05 -15.45
CA ILE A 7 35.73 -42.96 -14.32
C ILE A 7 34.27 -43.08 -14.78
N SER A 8 33.89 -42.36 -15.85
CA SER A 8 32.53 -42.44 -16.42
C SER A 8 32.22 -43.83 -16.95
N SER A 9 33.18 -44.53 -17.57
CA SER A 9 32.99 -45.90 -18.05
C SER A 9 32.80 -46.90 -16.92
N GLN A 10 33.55 -46.76 -15.82
CA GLN A 10 33.40 -47.60 -14.62
C GLN A 10 32.05 -47.37 -13.93
N PHE A 11 31.59 -46.11 -13.87
CA PHE A 11 30.27 -45.77 -13.35
C PHE A 11 29.14 -46.33 -14.22
N GLY A 12 29.27 -46.23 -15.55
CA GLY A 12 28.32 -46.83 -16.49
C GLY A 12 28.26 -48.36 -16.38
N TYR A 13 29.41 -49.02 -16.22
CA TYR A 13 29.47 -50.46 -15.98
C TYR A 13 28.79 -50.86 -14.67
N PHE A 14 28.97 -50.09 -13.59
CA PHE A 14 28.31 -50.31 -12.30
C PHE A 14 26.78 -50.21 -12.42
N ILE A 15 26.27 -49.17 -13.08
CA ILE A 15 24.82 -49.00 -13.33
C ILE A 15 24.28 -50.15 -14.18
N GLY A 16 25.01 -50.55 -15.23
CA GLY A 16 24.60 -51.64 -16.12
C GLY A 16 24.61 -53.02 -15.44
N THR A 17 25.46 -53.22 -14.43
CA THR A 17 25.54 -54.48 -13.67
C THR A 17 24.42 -54.60 -12.63
N TYR A 18 23.99 -53.48 -12.04
CA TYR A 18 22.96 -53.45 -10.99
C TYR A 18 21.82 -52.45 -11.31
N PRO A 19 21.09 -52.63 -12.42
CA PRO A 19 20.15 -51.62 -12.89
C PRO A 19 18.96 -51.41 -11.93
N THR A 20 18.38 -52.51 -11.41
CA THR A 20 17.21 -52.43 -10.52
C THR A 20 17.54 -51.83 -9.16
N GLN A 21 18.71 -52.17 -8.59
CA GLN A 21 19.19 -51.63 -7.31
C GLN A 21 19.50 -50.14 -7.45
N THR A 22 20.16 -49.75 -8.54
CA THR A 22 20.48 -48.34 -8.82
C THR A 22 19.21 -47.51 -8.96
N ILE A 23 18.21 -47.98 -9.72
CA ILE A 23 16.91 -47.31 -9.87
C ILE A 23 16.20 -47.23 -8.51
N GLY A 24 16.17 -48.32 -7.74
CA GLY A 24 15.54 -48.34 -6.42
C GLY A 24 16.14 -47.31 -5.46
N VAL A 25 17.47 -47.24 -5.38
CA VAL A 25 18.18 -46.24 -4.55
C VAL A 25 17.89 -44.82 -5.04
N ALA A 26 17.94 -44.58 -6.35
CA ALA A 26 17.64 -43.27 -6.91
C ALA A 26 16.20 -42.83 -6.59
N LEU A 27 15.22 -43.74 -6.70
CA LEU A 27 13.83 -43.46 -6.36
C LEU A 27 13.64 -43.17 -4.87
N ILE A 28 14.31 -43.92 -3.98
CA ILE A 28 14.28 -43.66 -2.54
C ILE A 28 14.84 -42.28 -2.24
N LEU A 29 15.99 -41.92 -2.82
CA LEU A 29 16.61 -40.59 -2.62
C LEU A 29 15.71 -39.47 -3.16
N CYS A 30 15.16 -39.62 -4.37
CA CYS A 30 14.21 -38.68 -4.93
C CYS A 30 12.97 -38.54 -4.04
N PHE A 31 12.42 -39.65 -3.54
CA PHE A 31 11.28 -39.65 -2.65
C PHE A 31 11.60 -38.94 -1.32
N SER A 32 12.78 -39.16 -0.73
CA SER A 32 13.23 -38.46 0.47
C SER A 32 13.40 -36.96 0.28
N ILE A 33 13.79 -36.51 -0.92
CA ILE A 33 13.85 -35.08 -1.24
C ILE A 33 12.42 -34.53 -1.45
N LEU A 34 11.59 -35.23 -2.20
CA LEU A 34 10.21 -34.82 -2.49
C LEU A 34 9.34 -34.75 -1.24
N ILE A 35 9.52 -35.68 -0.29
CA ILE A 35 8.76 -35.69 0.96
C ILE A 35 9.09 -34.49 1.85
N THR A 36 10.30 -33.93 1.72
CA THR A 36 10.65 -32.68 2.40
C THR A 36 9.77 -31.53 1.90
N PHE A 37 9.43 -31.47 0.61
CA PHE A 37 8.49 -30.48 0.09
C PHE A 37 7.03 -30.74 0.48
N VAL A 38 6.67 -31.96 0.88
CA VAL A 38 5.32 -32.25 1.42
C VAL A 38 5.19 -31.71 2.84
N PHE A 39 6.22 -31.91 3.68
CA PHE A 39 6.22 -31.43 5.07
C PHE A 39 6.64 -29.96 5.21
N HIS A 40 7.42 -29.46 4.26
CA HIS A 40 7.88 -28.09 4.15
C HIS A 40 7.55 -27.57 2.75
N PRO A 41 6.27 -27.28 2.46
CA PRO A 41 5.86 -26.76 1.17
C PRO A 41 6.63 -25.48 0.86
N PRO A 42 7.17 -25.32 -0.36
CA PRO A 42 7.86 -24.11 -0.75
C PRO A 42 6.85 -22.96 -0.72
N ILE A 43 7.16 -21.93 0.07
CA ILE A 43 6.36 -20.71 0.15
C ILE A 43 6.88 -19.76 -0.92
N ILE A 44 6.06 -19.51 -1.93
CA ILE A 44 6.35 -18.48 -2.94
C ILE A 44 5.84 -17.15 -2.39
N GLU A 45 6.75 -16.32 -1.92
CA GLU A 45 6.44 -14.94 -1.54
C GLU A 45 6.46 -14.06 -2.80
N THR A 46 5.30 -13.48 -3.14
CA THR A 46 5.15 -12.55 -4.27
C THR A 46 5.22 -11.08 -3.81
N ASP A 47 5.97 -10.80 -2.74
CA ASP A 47 6.17 -9.43 -2.27
C ASP A 47 7.23 -8.75 -3.14
N ILE A 48 6.76 -7.85 -4.01
CA ILE A 48 7.57 -7.08 -4.96
C ILE A 48 8.69 -6.33 -4.23
N ARG A 49 8.43 -5.74 -3.05
CA ARG A 49 9.42 -4.90 -2.34
C ARG A 49 10.62 -5.72 -1.88
N HIS A 50 10.35 -6.92 -1.37
CA HIS A 50 11.37 -7.83 -0.87
C HIS A 50 12.08 -8.58 -2.00
N GLY A 51 11.41 -8.80 -3.13
CA GLY A 51 11.96 -9.48 -4.29
C GLY A 51 13.03 -8.67 -5.05
N PHE A 52 12.90 -7.34 -5.08
CA PHE A 52 13.79 -6.46 -5.86
C PHE A 52 14.94 -5.84 -5.06
N VAL A 53 14.96 -5.98 -3.73
CA VAL A 53 15.98 -5.37 -2.87
C VAL A 53 16.91 -6.44 -2.30
N HIS A 54 18.22 -6.20 -2.40
CA HIS A 54 19.21 -7.09 -1.78
C HIS A 54 19.05 -7.09 -0.25
N ARG A 55 18.93 -8.28 0.36
CA ARG A 55 18.63 -8.47 1.80
C ARG A 55 19.60 -7.76 2.76
N ASN A 56 20.86 -7.59 2.37
CA ASN A 56 21.89 -6.92 3.18
C ASN A 56 22.20 -5.49 2.70
N SER A 57 21.30 -4.86 1.96
CA SER A 57 21.50 -3.48 1.50
C SER A 57 21.28 -2.46 2.62
N ARG A 58 21.83 -1.26 2.46
CA ARG A 58 21.59 -0.13 3.38
C ARG A 58 20.11 0.24 3.46
N ALA A 59 19.38 0.15 2.34
CA ALA A 59 17.95 0.41 2.29
C ALA A 59 17.15 -0.52 3.23
N VAL A 60 17.54 -1.80 3.33
CA VAL A 60 16.91 -2.74 4.27
C VAL A 60 17.17 -2.32 5.72
N LEU A 61 18.40 -1.90 6.05
CA LEU A 61 18.72 -1.43 7.40
C LEU A 61 17.93 -0.16 7.77
N GLU A 62 17.81 0.80 6.85
CA GLU A 62 17.02 2.01 7.05
C GLU A 62 15.54 1.69 7.23
N PHE A 63 14.99 0.83 6.39
CA PHE A 63 13.59 0.42 6.48
C PHE A 63 13.31 -0.41 7.73
N GLN A 64 14.29 -1.21 8.18
CA GLN A 64 14.22 -1.90 9.47
C GLN A 64 14.12 -0.90 10.63
N ARG A 65 14.95 0.14 10.66
CA ARG A 65 14.85 1.19 11.70
C ARG A 65 13.51 1.93 11.65
N PHE A 66 13.01 2.18 10.44
CA PHE A 66 11.68 2.77 10.25
C PHE A 66 10.57 1.88 10.80
N ALA A 67 10.58 0.57 10.50
CA ALA A 67 9.57 -0.36 11.00
C ALA A 67 9.66 -0.55 12.54
N GLU A 68 10.88 -0.56 13.09
CA GLU A 68 11.14 -0.62 14.54
C GLU A 68 10.50 0.56 15.28
N PHE A 69 10.51 1.76 14.69
CA PHE A 69 9.82 2.94 15.26
C PHE A 69 8.31 2.70 15.47
N TYR A 70 7.69 1.91 14.58
CA TYR A 70 6.28 1.54 14.64
C TYR A 70 6.00 0.22 15.36
N ASN A 71 7.01 -0.36 16.02
CA ASN A 71 6.92 -1.67 16.69
C ASN A 71 6.41 -2.76 15.73
N SER A 72 6.94 -2.78 14.50
CA SER A 72 6.61 -3.75 13.47
C SER A 72 7.89 -4.26 12.79
N SER A 73 7.81 -5.44 12.17
CA SER A 73 8.87 -5.93 11.30
C SER A 73 8.81 -5.22 9.95
N TRP A 74 9.97 -4.94 9.37
CA TRP A 74 10.04 -4.36 8.01
C TRP A 74 9.42 -5.27 6.95
N MET A 75 9.36 -6.58 7.21
CA MET A 75 8.71 -7.55 6.31
C MET A 75 7.19 -7.54 6.40
N ASP A 76 6.63 -6.94 7.45
CA ASP A 76 5.21 -7.03 7.80
C ASP A 76 4.50 -5.69 7.63
N ILE A 77 5.24 -4.57 7.52
CA ILE A 77 4.69 -3.24 7.30
C ILE A 77 4.45 -2.95 5.81
N GLU A 78 3.36 -2.27 5.49
CA GLU A 78 2.98 -1.90 4.12
C GLU A 78 2.31 -0.52 4.09
N MET A 79 2.48 0.17 2.97
CA MET A 79 1.79 1.42 2.68
C MET A 79 0.76 1.15 1.59
N MET A 80 -0.52 1.27 1.96
CA MET A 80 -1.62 1.30 1.00
C MET A 80 -1.92 2.76 0.65
N VAL A 81 -1.97 3.06 -0.65
CA VAL A 81 -2.28 4.39 -1.17
C VAL A 81 -3.67 4.35 -1.81
N VAL A 82 -4.49 5.34 -1.50
CA VAL A 82 -5.80 5.53 -2.12
C VAL A 82 -5.71 6.79 -2.98
N LEU A 83 -5.78 6.62 -4.30
CA LEU A 83 -5.73 7.72 -5.26
C LEU A 83 -7.14 8.14 -5.64
N ILE A 84 -7.46 9.41 -5.48
CA ILE A 84 -8.75 10.02 -5.74
C ILE A 84 -8.61 10.86 -7.00
N LYS A 85 -9.45 10.58 -7.99
CA LYS A 85 -9.43 11.21 -9.31
C LYS A 85 -10.82 11.67 -9.73
N PRO A 86 -10.93 12.65 -10.63
CA PRO A 86 -12.24 13.08 -11.15
C PRO A 86 -13.02 11.90 -11.74
N LYS A 87 -14.33 11.88 -11.51
CA LYS A 87 -15.21 10.79 -11.98
C LYS A 87 -15.40 10.81 -13.49
N TYR A 88 -15.65 11.98 -14.07
CA TYR A 88 -15.93 12.13 -15.48
C TYR A 88 -14.64 12.42 -16.24
N SER A 89 -14.41 11.70 -17.35
CA SER A 89 -13.19 11.87 -18.16
C SER A 89 -13.01 13.27 -18.75
N ASN A 90 -14.08 14.06 -18.83
CA ASN A 90 -14.04 15.46 -19.24
C ASN A 90 -13.54 16.39 -18.13
N ASP A 91 -13.72 15.99 -16.87
CA ASP A 91 -13.19 16.70 -15.71
C ASP A 91 -11.74 16.27 -15.51
N LYS A 92 -10.80 17.11 -15.94
CA LYS A 92 -9.36 16.81 -15.79
C LYS A 92 -8.85 17.04 -14.36
N VAL A 93 -9.64 17.68 -13.51
CA VAL A 93 -9.23 18.14 -12.17
C VAL A 93 -10.37 18.05 -11.16
N LEU A 94 -10.01 17.83 -9.90
CA LEU A 94 -10.88 17.89 -8.74
C LEU A 94 -10.91 19.33 -8.22
N GLN A 95 -12.08 19.98 -8.27
CA GLN A 95 -12.25 21.32 -7.72
C GLN A 95 -12.22 21.27 -6.19
N ILE A 96 -11.34 22.07 -5.58
CA ILE A 96 -11.21 22.09 -4.11
C ILE A 96 -12.41 22.85 -3.53
N THR A 97 -13.35 22.09 -2.99
CA THR A 97 -14.61 22.59 -2.42
C THR A 97 -14.82 21.98 -1.04
N PRO A 98 -15.65 22.59 -0.17
CA PRO A 98 -16.00 21.99 1.13
C PRO A 98 -16.59 20.58 0.96
N GLN A 99 -17.51 20.43 0.00
CA GLN A 99 -18.16 19.16 -0.30
C GLN A 99 -17.18 18.07 -0.71
N LEU A 100 -16.19 18.39 -1.57
CA LEU A 100 -15.14 17.44 -1.93
C LEU A 100 -14.35 17.00 -0.69
N CYS A 101 -13.89 17.96 0.12
CA CYS A 101 -13.09 17.66 1.31
C CYS A 101 -13.87 16.81 2.33
N ASP A 102 -15.17 17.07 2.51
CA ASP A 102 -16.05 16.26 3.34
C ASP A 102 -16.19 14.83 2.81
N GLN A 103 -16.46 14.66 1.51
CA GLN A 103 -16.59 13.33 0.91
C GLN A 103 -15.28 12.53 0.94
N ILE A 104 -14.13 13.17 0.79
CA ILE A 104 -12.82 12.52 0.95
C ILE A 104 -12.63 12.06 2.41
N LYS A 105 -13.03 12.88 3.38
CA LYS A 105 -12.97 12.46 4.79
C LYS A 105 -13.93 11.31 5.08
N GLN A 106 -15.13 11.30 4.48
CA GLN A 106 -16.04 10.17 4.58
C GLN A 106 -15.47 8.91 3.93
N LEU A 107 -14.74 9.03 2.82
CA LEU A 107 -14.04 7.89 2.20
C LEU A 107 -12.99 7.30 3.15
N GLU A 108 -12.19 8.16 3.79
CA GLU A 108 -11.20 7.72 4.76
C GLU A 108 -11.85 6.94 5.92
N LEU A 109 -12.92 7.49 6.51
CA LEU A 109 -13.67 6.85 7.59
C LEU A 109 -14.32 5.55 7.12
N HIS A 110 -14.86 5.54 5.90
CA HIS A 110 -15.46 4.35 5.30
C HIS A 110 -14.43 3.23 5.21
N ILE A 111 -13.24 3.49 4.68
CA ILE A 111 -12.14 2.53 4.60
C ILE A 111 -11.75 2.03 5.99
N GLN A 112 -11.62 2.92 6.97
CA GLN A 112 -11.27 2.53 8.35
C GLN A 112 -12.34 1.65 9.03
N SER A 113 -13.59 1.81 8.63
CA SER A 113 -14.73 1.00 9.11
C SER A 113 -15.08 -0.19 8.21
N PHE A 114 -14.38 -0.37 7.08
CA PHE A 114 -14.73 -1.38 6.09
C PHE A 114 -14.51 -2.79 6.62
N GLU A 115 -15.54 -3.63 6.51
CA GLU A 115 -15.54 -5.01 7.00
C GLU A 115 -15.81 -5.98 5.85
N VAL A 116 -14.94 -6.99 5.72
CA VAL A 116 -15.13 -8.07 4.75
C VAL A 116 -15.69 -9.30 5.47
N PRO A 117 -16.85 -9.82 5.04
CA PRO A 117 -17.41 -11.06 5.58
C PRO A 117 -16.42 -12.22 5.38
N ASN A 118 -16.22 -13.02 6.42
CA ASN A 118 -15.39 -14.21 6.38
C ASN A 118 -15.99 -15.26 7.32
N SER A 119 -15.87 -16.54 6.96
CA SER A 119 -16.52 -17.67 7.64
C SER A 119 -16.14 -17.82 9.12
N VAL A 120 -14.97 -17.34 9.54
CA VAL A 120 -14.50 -17.44 10.93
C VAL A 120 -14.72 -16.13 11.69
N LYS A 121 -14.24 -15.03 11.12
CA LYS A 121 -14.30 -13.70 11.73
C LYS A 121 -14.18 -12.63 10.65
N PRO A 122 -15.08 -11.62 10.62
CA PRO A 122 -14.98 -10.49 9.70
C PRO A 122 -13.58 -9.88 9.70
N ILE A 123 -13.07 -9.55 8.52
CA ILE A 123 -11.78 -8.90 8.37
C ILE A 123 -11.99 -7.40 8.47
N LYS A 124 -11.30 -6.74 9.40
CA LYS A 124 -11.47 -5.31 9.68
C LYS A 124 -10.13 -4.59 9.56
N TYR A 125 -10.14 -3.33 9.14
CA TYR A 125 -8.94 -2.49 9.08
C TYR A 125 -8.14 -2.46 10.40
N ASN A 126 -8.84 -2.46 11.54
CA ASN A 126 -8.19 -2.41 12.85
C ASN A 126 -7.32 -3.64 13.17
N GLU A 127 -7.45 -4.75 12.42
CA GLU A 127 -6.53 -5.90 12.51
C GLU A 127 -5.14 -5.54 11.97
N PHE A 128 -5.06 -4.62 11.02
CA PHE A 128 -3.82 -4.24 10.31
C PHE A 128 -3.30 -2.87 10.70
N ARG A 129 -4.05 -2.09 11.49
CA ARG A 129 -3.70 -0.72 11.83
C ARG A 129 -2.36 -0.65 12.54
N VAL A 130 -1.48 0.24 12.08
CA VAL A 130 -0.27 0.64 12.78
C VAL A 130 -0.58 1.79 13.75
N PRO A 131 -0.40 1.63 15.08
CA PRO A 131 -0.55 2.73 16.03
C PRO A 131 0.39 3.89 15.69
N GLY A 132 -0.12 5.12 15.65
CA GLY A 132 0.66 6.30 15.23
C GLY A 132 0.99 6.34 13.73
N GLY A 133 0.58 5.34 12.94
CA GLY A 133 0.78 5.27 11.49
C GLY A 133 -0.27 6.04 10.67
N ASN A 134 -0.99 7.01 11.28
CA ASN A 134 -1.89 7.86 10.50
C ASN A 134 -1.05 8.84 9.69
N LEU A 135 -1.03 8.67 8.37
CA LEU A 135 -0.33 9.56 7.45
C LEU A 135 -1.24 10.66 6.88
N ASN A 136 -2.56 10.53 7.05
CA ASN A 136 -3.57 11.47 6.56
C ASN A 136 -3.70 12.74 7.40
N TYR A 137 -2.92 12.89 8.47
CA TYR A 137 -3.01 14.03 9.38
C TYR A 137 -2.76 15.38 8.69
N PHE A 138 -1.99 15.43 7.61
CA PHE A 138 -1.82 16.66 6.83
C PHE A 138 -3.07 17.03 6.03
N PHE A 139 -3.77 16.03 5.48
CA PHE A 139 -5.08 16.25 4.86
C PHE A 139 -6.12 16.67 5.92
N ASP A 140 -6.10 16.04 7.10
CA ASP A 140 -6.99 16.42 8.21
C ASP A 140 -6.75 17.85 8.68
N ALA A 141 -5.47 18.24 8.82
CA ALA A 141 -5.09 19.61 9.17
C ALA A 141 -5.56 20.60 8.09
N PHE A 142 -5.35 20.28 6.80
CA PHE A 142 -5.86 21.09 5.70
C PHE A 142 -7.38 21.26 5.79
N LYS A 143 -8.13 20.18 5.92
CA LYS A 143 -9.60 20.21 6.02
C LYS A 143 -10.05 21.05 7.21
N PHE A 144 -9.43 20.86 8.37
CA PHE A 144 -9.73 21.64 9.57
C PHE A 144 -9.53 23.15 9.34
N GLY A 145 -8.39 23.55 8.77
CA GLY A 145 -8.15 24.94 8.40
C GLY A 145 -9.17 25.45 7.38
N TYR A 146 -9.52 24.62 6.40
CA TYR A 146 -10.44 24.98 5.33
C TYR A 146 -11.86 25.23 5.87
N ASP A 147 -12.33 24.36 6.78
CA ASP A 147 -13.61 24.49 7.45
C ASP A 147 -13.66 25.73 8.35
N LEU A 148 -12.58 26.02 9.07
CA LEU A 148 -12.47 27.24 9.90
C LEU A 148 -12.63 28.51 9.06
N LEU A 149 -11.88 28.61 7.97
CA LEU A 149 -11.91 29.77 7.09
C LEU A 149 -13.27 29.93 6.40
N THR A 150 -13.87 28.82 5.97
CA THR A 150 -15.21 28.82 5.34
C THR A 150 -16.31 29.24 6.33
N ARG A 151 -16.17 28.94 7.62
CA ARG A 151 -17.16 29.32 8.65
C ARG A 151 -17.00 30.74 9.16
N GLN A 152 -15.77 31.21 9.34
CA GLN A 152 -15.50 32.52 9.96
C GLN A 152 -15.63 33.69 8.98
N ASN A 153 -15.62 33.44 7.66
CA ASN A 153 -15.69 34.46 6.59
C ASN A 153 -14.64 35.60 6.71
N LYS A 154 -13.63 35.42 7.57
CA LYS A 154 -12.53 36.34 7.81
C LYS A 154 -11.27 35.55 8.14
N THR A 155 -10.16 35.96 7.52
CA THR A 155 -8.82 35.46 7.81
C THR A 155 -8.16 36.45 8.78
N ASP A 156 -7.82 36.03 9.98
CA ASP A 156 -6.97 36.79 10.91
C ASP A 156 -5.46 36.58 10.63
N GLY A 157 -5.14 35.83 9.57
CA GLY A 157 -3.78 35.44 9.20
C GLY A 157 -3.24 34.24 9.99
N SER A 158 -3.97 33.72 10.97
CA SER A 158 -3.54 32.55 11.76
C SER A 158 -3.61 31.25 10.96
N VAL A 159 -4.47 31.20 9.93
CA VAL A 159 -4.63 30.07 9.02
C VAL A 159 -4.38 30.55 7.59
N VAL A 160 -3.36 29.98 6.95
CA VAL A 160 -2.95 30.28 5.59
C VAL A 160 -2.80 28.97 4.81
N LEU A 161 -3.77 28.66 3.95
CA LEU A 161 -3.77 27.43 3.16
C LEU A 161 -3.28 27.70 1.74
N THR A 162 -1.96 27.71 1.58
CA THR A 162 -1.29 27.87 0.27
C THR A 162 -0.45 26.63 -0.05
N TYR A 163 -0.31 26.31 -1.33
CA TYR A 163 0.50 25.17 -1.80
C TYR A 163 1.94 25.62 -2.07
N PRO A 164 2.98 24.80 -1.80
CA PRO A 164 2.94 23.41 -1.35
C PRO A 164 2.80 23.22 0.17
N GLN A 165 2.87 24.29 0.95
CA GLN A 165 2.90 24.25 2.42
C GLN A 165 1.95 25.29 3.01
N GLY A 166 0.98 24.83 3.78
CA GLY A 166 0.09 25.68 4.57
C GLY A 166 0.68 26.02 5.94
N SER A 167 0.05 26.97 6.62
CA SER A 167 0.30 27.30 8.02
C SER A 167 -1.02 27.36 8.78
N ILE A 168 -1.08 26.71 9.95
CA ILE A 168 -2.24 26.72 10.84
C ILE A 168 -1.72 27.00 12.25
N PHE A 169 -2.11 28.14 12.83
CA PHE A 169 -1.66 28.60 14.15
C PHE A 169 -0.13 28.57 14.31
N GLY A 170 0.61 28.96 13.26
CA GLY A 170 2.07 28.95 13.23
C GLY A 170 2.72 27.59 12.95
N HIS A 171 1.94 26.51 12.88
CA HIS A 171 2.44 25.20 12.50
C HIS A 171 2.39 25.00 10.99
N HIS A 172 3.48 24.49 10.42
CA HIS A 172 3.54 24.21 9.00
C HIS A 172 2.90 22.87 8.63
N VAL A 173 2.09 22.86 7.57
CA VAL A 173 1.36 21.69 7.06
C VAL A 173 1.80 21.41 5.63
N SER A 174 2.36 20.23 5.36
CA SER A 174 2.82 19.87 4.01
C SER A 174 1.63 19.41 3.15
N LEU A 175 1.07 20.31 2.34
CA LEU A 175 -0.06 20.00 1.46
C LEU A 175 0.38 19.17 0.24
N ALA A 176 1.62 19.34 -0.21
CA ALA A 176 2.22 18.55 -1.29
C ALA A 176 2.29 17.05 -1.02
N SER A 177 2.09 16.62 0.22
CA SER A 177 2.01 15.19 0.56
C SER A 177 0.71 14.52 0.07
N HIS A 178 -0.39 15.25 -0.07
CA HIS A 178 -1.71 14.70 -0.40
C HIS A 178 -2.33 15.28 -1.68
N PHE A 179 -1.94 16.48 -2.10
CA PHE A 179 -2.49 17.16 -3.29
C PHE A 179 -1.46 17.19 -4.43
N PHE A 180 -1.84 16.66 -5.59
CA PHE A 180 -0.98 16.53 -6.78
C PHE A 180 -1.57 17.23 -7.99
N GLY A 181 -0.71 17.85 -8.80
CA GLY A 181 -1.12 18.62 -9.97
C GLY A 181 -2.03 19.78 -9.60
N VAL A 182 -1.66 20.53 -8.57
CA VAL A 182 -2.47 21.62 -8.02
C VAL A 182 -2.41 22.85 -8.93
N LYS A 183 -3.58 23.41 -9.25
CA LYS A 183 -3.73 24.72 -9.90
C LYS A 183 -4.01 25.77 -8.83
N LEU A 184 -3.29 26.89 -8.92
CA LEU A 184 -3.38 27.98 -7.96
C LEU A 184 -4.13 29.17 -8.51
N VAL A 185 -4.83 29.86 -7.62
CA VAL A 185 -5.46 31.16 -7.88
C VAL A 185 -4.65 32.24 -7.20
N GLU A 186 -4.17 33.19 -8.01
CA GLU A 186 -3.58 34.43 -7.52
C GLU A 186 -4.65 35.31 -6.85
N ASN A 187 -4.22 36.04 -5.82
CA ASN A 187 -5.05 36.94 -5.01
C ASN A 187 -6.32 36.27 -4.44
N TYR A 188 -6.20 35.00 -4.02
CA TYR A 188 -7.32 34.24 -3.47
C TYR A 188 -7.95 34.91 -2.23
N THR A 189 -7.14 35.61 -1.42
CA THR A 189 -7.60 36.38 -0.25
C THR A 189 -8.49 37.55 -0.63
N GLU A 190 -8.13 38.31 -1.68
CA GLU A 190 -8.95 39.42 -2.22
C GLU A 190 -10.28 38.92 -2.77
N LYS A 191 -10.30 37.69 -3.30
CA LYS A 191 -11.49 36.99 -3.79
C LYS A 191 -12.33 36.36 -2.67
N GLY A 192 -11.91 36.48 -1.41
CA GLY A 192 -12.60 35.88 -0.27
C GLY A 192 -12.56 34.35 -0.25
N LEU A 193 -11.60 33.73 -0.93
CA LEU A 193 -11.45 32.28 -0.99
C LEU A 193 -10.67 31.77 0.24
N PRO A 194 -10.98 30.56 0.76
CA PRO A 194 -10.32 30.00 1.93
C PRO A 194 -8.91 29.45 1.64
N THR A 195 -8.56 29.19 0.38
CA THR A 195 -7.27 28.62 -0.01
C THR A 195 -6.84 29.13 -1.38
N ALA A 196 -5.53 29.15 -1.63
CA ALA A 196 -4.99 29.41 -2.96
C ALA A 196 -5.20 28.25 -3.94
N MET A 197 -5.54 27.05 -3.45
CA MET A 197 -5.73 25.87 -4.28
C MET A 197 -7.11 25.87 -4.93
N GLU A 198 -7.17 26.07 -6.25
CA GLU A 198 -8.41 26.01 -7.02
C GLU A 198 -8.82 24.57 -7.28
N SER A 199 -7.87 23.77 -7.76
CA SER A 199 -8.12 22.38 -8.15
C SER A 199 -6.86 21.53 -7.99
N ALA A 200 -7.03 20.22 -7.89
CA ALA A 200 -5.94 19.24 -7.93
C ALA A 200 -6.22 18.16 -8.99
N ALA A 201 -5.20 17.70 -9.70
CA ALA A 201 -5.35 16.60 -10.65
C ALA A 201 -5.62 15.26 -9.94
N THR A 202 -5.04 15.06 -8.76
CA THR A 202 -5.22 13.85 -7.94
C THR A 202 -5.03 14.20 -6.48
N ILE A 203 -5.82 13.59 -5.60
CA ILE A 203 -5.64 13.65 -4.15
C ILE A 203 -5.32 12.23 -3.69
N SER A 204 -4.38 12.05 -2.77
CA SER A 204 -4.07 10.72 -2.21
C SER A 204 -4.27 10.68 -0.71
N LEU A 205 -4.73 9.52 -0.23
CA LEU A 205 -4.71 9.14 1.18
C LEU A 205 -3.76 7.98 1.38
N PHE A 206 -3.08 7.93 2.51
CA PHE A 206 -2.07 6.93 2.83
C PHE A 206 -2.45 6.19 4.11
N PHE A 207 -2.44 4.86 4.02
CA PHE A 207 -2.75 3.97 5.12
C PHE A 207 -1.54 3.07 5.37
N MET A 208 -0.90 3.27 6.52
CA MET A 208 0.14 2.37 6.99
C MET A 208 -0.52 1.17 7.67
N VAL A 209 -0.31 0.00 7.08
CA VAL A 209 -0.86 -1.27 7.54
C VAL A 209 0.26 -2.23 7.91
N LYS A 210 -0.05 -3.21 8.75
CA LYS A 210 0.86 -4.30 9.11
C LYS A 210 0.14 -5.64 9.07
N ALA A 211 0.85 -6.67 8.66
CA ALA A 211 0.35 -8.03 8.60
C ALA A 211 1.44 -9.03 8.97
N ASP A 212 1.38 -9.53 10.21
CA ASP A 212 2.40 -10.41 10.78
C ASP A 212 2.18 -11.86 10.33
N GLY A 213 3.09 -12.36 9.49
CA GLY A 213 3.08 -13.73 9.00
C GLY A 213 2.02 -14.04 7.93
N ILE A 214 2.05 -15.28 7.41
CA ILE A 214 1.32 -15.69 6.19
C ILE A 214 -0.19 -15.52 6.34
N LEU A 215 -0.76 -15.91 7.49
CA LEU A 215 -2.20 -15.85 7.70
C LEU A 215 -2.73 -14.41 7.73
N GLN A 216 -2.01 -13.49 8.39
CA GLN A 216 -2.41 -12.08 8.38
C GLN A 216 -2.22 -11.45 7.00
N LYS A 217 -1.12 -11.78 6.30
CA LYS A 217 -0.89 -11.30 4.92
C LYS A 217 -2.01 -11.75 3.98
N TYR A 218 -2.46 -13.00 4.11
CA TYR A 218 -3.62 -13.49 3.38
C TYR A 218 -4.89 -12.70 3.72
N ARG A 219 -5.16 -12.44 5.01
CA ARG A 219 -6.32 -11.63 5.41
C ARG A 219 -6.24 -10.19 4.91
N LEU A 220 -5.06 -9.56 4.97
CA LEU A 220 -4.83 -8.21 4.46
C LEU A 220 -5.08 -8.15 2.95
N ARG A 221 -4.58 -9.13 2.20
CA ARG A 221 -4.85 -9.28 0.76
C ARG A 221 -6.35 -9.34 0.47
N HIS A 222 -7.09 -10.20 1.18
CA HIS A 222 -8.55 -10.30 1.01
C HIS A 222 -9.26 -8.98 1.29
N TRP A 223 -8.83 -8.25 2.32
CA TRP A 223 -9.38 -6.94 2.65
C TRP A 223 -9.09 -5.88 1.59
N GLN A 224 -7.85 -5.83 1.08
CA GLN A 224 -7.45 -4.91 0.01
C GLN A 224 -8.14 -5.22 -1.32
N LEU A 225 -8.30 -6.51 -1.66
CA LEU A 225 -9.01 -6.93 -2.88
C LEU A 225 -10.50 -6.55 -2.84
N ALA A 226 -11.18 -6.79 -1.71
CA ALA A 226 -12.58 -6.39 -1.55
C ALA A 226 -12.77 -4.87 -1.63
N LEU A 227 -11.83 -4.09 -1.08
CA LEU A 227 -11.84 -2.64 -1.24
C LEU A 227 -11.54 -2.21 -2.68
N ASN A 228 -10.66 -2.93 -3.40
CA ASN A 228 -10.38 -2.67 -4.81
C ASN A 228 -11.62 -2.91 -5.67
N GLU A 229 -12.35 -4.02 -5.45
CA GLU A 229 -13.63 -4.31 -6.11
C GLU A 229 -14.65 -3.17 -5.87
N LEU A 230 -14.74 -2.65 -4.64
CA LEU A 230 -15.58 -1.49 -4.34
C LEU A 230 -15.16 -0.26 -5.17
N SER A 231 -13.85 -0.03 -5.29
CA SER A 231 -13.28 1.08 -6.05
C SER A 231 -13.61 0.99 -7.56
N GLU A 232 -13.60 -0.23 -8.11
CA GLU A 232 -13.89 -0.51 -9.52
C GLU A 232 -15.36 -0.24 -9.89
N THR A 233 -16.29 -0.30 -8.93
CA THR A 233 -17.69 0.03 -9.20
C THR A 233 -17.91 1.49 -9.61
N GLY A 234 -17.00 2.39 -9.24
CA GLY A 234 -17.10 3.83 -9.55
C GLY A 234 -18.30 4.56 -8.94
N ASN A 235 -19.03 3.92 -8.02
CA ASN A 235 -20.32 4.40 -7.51
C ASN A 235 -20.26 5.00 -6.10
N TYR A 236 -19.06 5.21 -5.56
CA TYR A 236 -18.90 5.74 -4.21
C TYR A 236 -19.30 7.22 -4.08
N SER A 237 -18.93 8.04 -5.06
CA SER A 237 -19.18 9.49 -5.07
C SER A 237 -19.61 9.92 -6.48
N ASP A 238 -20.35 11.03 -6.58
CA ASP A 238 -20.65 11.70 -7.84
C ASP A 238 -19.54 12.68 -8.28
N LEU A 239 -18.63 13.02 -7.37
CA LEU A 239 -17.53 13.98 -7.62
C LEU A 239 -16.25 13.27 -8.08
N PHE A 240 -15.98 12.08 -7.57
CA PHE A 240 -14.72 11.38 -7.81
C PHE A 240 -14.90 9.86 -7.89
N VAL A 241 -13.89 9.23 -8.49
CA VAL A 241 -13.59 7.82 -8.31
C VAL A 241 -12.31 7.69 -7.47
N PHE A 242 -12.18 6.59 -6.76
CA PHE A 242 -10.94 6.28 -6.05
C PHE A 242 -10.36 4.96 -6.57
N TYR A 243 -9.06 4.80 -6.40
CA TYR A 243 -8.31 3.60 -6.75
C TYR A 243 -7.42 3.22 -5.60
N ILE A 244 -7.24 1.93 -5.37
CA ILE A 244 -6.39 1.43 -4.30
C ILE A 244 -5.14 0.82 -4.88
N TYR A 245 -4.01 1.24 -4.33
CA TYR A 245 -2.71 0.67 -4.60
C TYR A 245 -2.15 0.13 -3.30
N GLY A 246 -2.04 -1.20 -3.22
CA GLY A 246 -1.32 -1.92 -2.18
C GLY A 246 -0.49 -3.01 -2.84
N ASP A 247 0.49 -3.54 -2.11
CA ASP A 247 1.40 -4.57 -2.61
C ASP A 247 0.65 -5.84 -3.02
N GLN A 248 -0.47 -6.13 -2.36
CA GLN A 248 -1.30 -7.30 -2.67
C GLN A 248 -2.24 -7.10 -3.88
N VAL A 249 -2.50 -5.85 -4.28
CA VAL A 249 -3.29 -5.51 -5.48
C VAL A 249 -2.40 -5.48 -6.72
N GLY A 250 -1.13 -5.03 -6.57
CA GLY A 250 -0.14 -5.04 -7.65
C GLY A 250 0.43 -6.42 -8.01
N SER A 251 0.11 -7.46 -7.23
CA SER A 251 0.59 -8.84 -7.41
C SER A 251 -0.50 -9.79 -7.93
N ILE A 252 -1.61 -9.26 -8.44
CA ILE A 252 -2.59 -10.03 -9.20
C ILE A 252 -1.95 -10.41 -10.56
N PRO A 253 -1.83 -11.70 -10.90
CA PRO A 253 -1.34 -12.14 -12.20
C PRO A 253 -2.29 -11.79 -13.34
#